data_AF-A0A499RGK4-F1
#
_entry.id   AF-A0A499RGK4-F1
#
_cell.length_a   1.000
_cell.length_b   1.000
_cell.length_c   1.000
_cell.angle_alpha   90.00
_cell.angle_beta   90.00
_cell.angle_gamma   90.00
#
_symmetry.space_group_name_H-M   'P 1'
#
loop_
_entity.id
_entity.type
_entity.pdbx_description
1 polymer ?
#
loop_
_entity_poly.entity_id
_entity_poly.type
_entity_poly.pdbx_seq_one_letter_code
_entity_poly.pdbx_strand_id
1 'polypeptide(L)'
;MAENSLKKGQYTRFSNKIGLYSANQENVGFIKNNSNVVINFPFKDAVLVGGMSREDVKTTEKFLHQEVDSKDIDTLFEPKVLTNPEYYSATNETEFEFFDENGELKENLLIKGNNLLALYSLREKLANKVKLLYLDPPYNTENDGFKYNDTFTHSSWLLFIKNRLEVVKDLLKEDGLVFIQCDDNEQAYLKVLADEVFGRENYLNQVSVKMKQTSGASGGGEDKRLKKNIEYILIYTKNMNSENGFKKFNDFYDEVELFEYLETMKQLKKSWKYTRILKSVGTKEHIKTLTDGSGEPIEVYTHKGVVLEPIKKVMEEENLTEAECYLKYFDKIMRDTNAQSSIRTRVMEGVTGDHELLSIEYVPRSGKNKNKVTTVYYKGAKCDQIAWLSDIAVKRGKYIFKLEKAGTFWDGFPLNNLTKEGGVLFPNGKKPELLLQRIIEIATDEGDLVLDFFSGSGTTAAVAHKLGRKWIAIEQMDYIDEITKTRLKRVINGEDGGISKLVNWNGGGSFVYFELKRYNQAYQDGILAATSKGELDSLYNEMAQNAFLKFWFDKKDFEREESFRALSLDDRKVLLLQLLDENQLYLNHADMLDSKFKVTQEEIALTDKFYGAPNV
;
A
#
# COMPACT_ATOMS: atom_id res chain seq x y z
N MET A 1 15.96 -22.85 30.83
CA MET A 1 16.07 -24.32 30.80
C MET A 1 14.66 -24.90 30.76
N ALA A 2 14.23 -25.47 29.63
CA ALA A 2 12.94 -26.15 29.54
C ALA A 2 13.18 -27.65 29.80
N GLU A 3 12.47 -28.21 30.81
CA GLU A 3 12.49 -29.62 31.15
C GLU A 3 11.99 -30.47 29.95
N ASN A 4 12.94 -31.01 29.17
CA ASN A 4 12.69 -32.06 28.19
C ASN A 4 12.79 -33.45 28.86
N SER A 5 12.01 -33.71 29.92
CA SER A 5 11.93 -35.06 30.47
C SER A 5 10.87 -35.86 29.71
N LEU A 6 11.30 -36.84 28.91
CA LEU A 6 10.45 -37.85 28.30
C LEU A 6 9.73 -38.64 29.42
N LYS A 7 8.47 -38.29 29.74
CA LYS A 7 7.61 -39.08 30.63
C LYS A 7 6.84 -40.12 29.82
N LYS A 8 6.69 -41.31 30.38
CA LYS A 8 5.92 -42.43 29.81
C LYS A 8 4.50 -41.95 29.45
N GLY A 9 4.15 -41.96 28.16
CA GLY A 9 2.86 -41.49 27.65
C GLY A 9 2.92 -40.23 26.76
N GLN A 10 4.06 -39.54 26.65
CA GLN A 10 4.29 -38.47 25.67
C GLN A 10 5.40 -38.89 24.69
N TYR A 11 5.01 -39.23 23.45
CA TYR A 11 5.90 -39.82 22.43
C TYR A 11 6.64 -38.79 21.56
N THR A 12 6.64 -37.51 21.92
CA THR A 12 7.27 -36.45 21.12
C THR A 12 8.15 -35.54 21.98
N ARG A 13 9.35 -35.23 21.48
CA ARG A 13 10.26 -34.21 22.04
C ARG A 13 9.80 -32.78 21.69
N PHE A 14 8.81 -32.64 20.81
CA PHE A 14 8.32 -31.36 20.32
C PHE A 14 7.14 -30.93 21.18
N SER A 15 7.29 -29.81 21.90
CA SER A 15 6.15 -29.10 22.51
C SER A 15 5.12 -28.71 21.43
N ASN A 16 3.89 -28.35 21.82
CA ASN A 16 2.74 -27.95 20.96
C ASN A 16 2.95 -26.75 19.98
N LYS A 17 4.18 -26.48 19.54
CA LYS A 17 4.55 -25.43 18.59
C LYS A 17 4.88 -26.06 17.25
N ILE A 18 4.23 -25.57 16.19
CA ILE A 18 4.57 -25.91 14.79
C ILE A 18 5.69 -24.97 14.34
N GLY A 19 6.75 -25.51 13.75
CA GLY A 19 7.85 -24.73 13.20
C GLY A 19 9.01 -25.60 12.73
N LEU A 20 9.91 -25.01 11.95
CA LEU A 20 11.15 -25.68 11.53
C LEU A 20 12.07 -25.85 12.74
N TYR A 21 12.59 -27.07 12.94
CA TYR A 21 13.40 -27.43 14.10
C TYR A 21 14.76 -27.95 13.62
N SER A 22 15.84 -27.32 14.07
CA SER A 22 17.19 -27.82 13.90
C SER A 22 17.48 -28.87 14.97
N ALA A 23 17.94 -30.05 14.52
CA ALA A 23 18.32 -31.16 15.39
C ALA A 23 19.85 -31.39 15.42
N ASN A 24 20.63 -30.44 14.92
CA ASN A 24 22.10 -30.56 14.87
C ASN A 24 22.72 -30.37 16.27
N GLN A 25 23.82 -31.07 16.57
CA GLN A 25 24.41 -31.15 17.92
C GLN A 25 24.75 -29.78 18.54
N GLU A 26 25.08 -28.79 17.71
CA GLU A 26 25.44 -27.43 18.16
C GLU A 26 24.24 -26.48 18.29
N ASN A 27 23.11 -26.79 17.65
CA ASN A 27 21.94 -25.89 17.57
C ASN A 27 20.64 -26.70 17.60
N VAL A 28 20.28 -27.24 18.77
CA VAL A 28 19.05 -28.01 18.98
C VAL A 28 17.90 -27.08 19.38
N GLY A 29 16.92 -26.87 18.50
CA GLY A 29 15.80 -25.98 18.78
C GLY A 29 14.98 -25.54 17.55
N PHE A 30 13.88 -24.82 17.79
CA PHE A 30 13.15 -24.16 16.70
C PHE A 30 14.01 -23.09 16.05
N ILE A 31 14.05 -23.07 14.71
CA ILE A 31 14.82 -22.11 13.91
C ILE A 31 14.51 -20.66 14.32
N LYS A 32 13.24 -20.34 14.63
CA LYS A 32 12.81 -19.01 15.11
C LYS A 32 13.54 -18.54 16.38
N ASN A 33 14.05 -19.46 17.20
CA ASN A 33 14.75 -19.14 18.44
C ASN A 33 16.27 -19.22 18.29
N ASN A 34 16.76 -19.49 17.08
CA ASN A 34 18.18 -19.57 16.79
C ASN A 34 18.62 -18.25 16.15
N SER A 35 19.39 -17.46 16.90
CA SER A 35 20.01 -16.22 16.40
C SER A 35 21.02 -16.46 15.28
N ASN A 36 21.38 -17.72 15.00
CA ASN A 36 22.30 -18.11 13.93
C ASN A 36 21.59 -18.51 12.62
N VAL A 37 20.27 -18.34 12.50
CA VAL A 37 19.56 -18.66 11.24
C VAL A 37 19.16 -17.37 10.54
N VAL A 38 19.80 -17.12 9.41
CA VAL A 38 19.55 -15.98 8.53
C VAL A 38 18.89 -16.44 7.24
N ILE A 39 18.10 -15.57 6.61
CA ILE A 39 17.71 -15.75 5.22
C ILE A 39 18.98 -15.57 4.39
N ASN A 40 19.38 -16.63 3.68
CA ASN A 40 20.62 -16.64 2.93
C ASN A 40 20.34 -16.74 1.43
N PHE A 41 20.79 -15.75 0.67
CA PHE A 41 20.72 -15.73 -0.79
C PHE A 41 21.96 -14.98 -1.34
N PRO A 42 22.35 -15.24 -2.60
CA PRO A 42 23.48 -14.56 -3.23
C PRO A 42 23.37 -13.03 -3.10
N PHE A 43 24.49 -12.39 -2.75
CA PHE A 43 24.61 -10.93 -2.63
C PHE A 43 23.71 -10.27 -1.58
N LYS A 44 23.16 -11.00 -0.60
CA LYS A 44 22.29 -10.43 0.46
C LYS A 44 22.92 -9.28 1.25
N ASP A 45 24.26 -9.28 1.35
CA ASP A 45 25.08 -8.30 2.07
C ASP A 45 25.58 -7.19 1.14
N ALA A 46 24.87 -6.94 0.03
CA ALA A 46 25.23 -5.94 -0.96
C ALA A 46 24.16 -4.86 -1.17
N VAL A 47 24.54 -3.85 -1.93
CA VAL A 47 23.68 -2.81 -2.47
C VAL A 47 23.72 -2.90 -3.99
N LEU A 48 22.54 -2.94 -4.61
CA LEU A 48 22.41 -2.87 -6.07
C LEU A 48 22.39 -1.40 -6.51
N VAL A 49 23.41 -0.98 -7.25
CA VAL A 49 23.63 0.44 -7.61
C VAL A 49 22.53 0.97 -8.55
N GLY A 50 22.19 0.20 -9.61
CA GLY A 50 21.08 0.49 -10.53
C GLY A 50 21.16 1.82 -11.31
N GLY A 51 21.03 1.79 -12.65
CA GLY A 51 21.22 2.98 -13.49
C GLY A 51 20.44 2.98 -14.81
N MET A 52 19.21 2.47 -14.82
CA MET A 52 18.45 2.26 -16.07
C MET A 52 17.47 3.40 -16.35
N SER A 53 17.84 4.38 -17.17
CA SER A 53 16.95 5.50 -17.54
C SER A 53 15.96 5.17 -18.68
N ARG A 54 16.28 4.16 -19.51
CA ARG A 54 15.54 3.77 -20.71
C ARG A 54 15.31 2.28 -20.83
N GLU A 55 14.24 1.95 -21.53
CA GLU A 55 13.66 0.61 -21.64
C GLU A 55 14.39 -0.34 -22.60
N ASP A 56 15.10 0.24 -23.57
CA ASP A 56 15.79 -0.45 -24.66
C ASP A 56 17.25 -0.80 -24.34
N VAL A 57 17.74 -0.40 -23.16
CA VAL A 57 19.14 -0.60 -22.76
C VAL A 57 19.26 -1.64 -21.66
N LYS A 58 19.95 -2.75 -21.98
CA LYS A 58 20.36 -3.75 -20.99
C LYS A 58 21.69 -3.33 -20.35
N THR A 59 21.74 -3.26 -19.02
CA THR A 59 22.95 -2.93 -18.25
C THR A 59 23.42 -4.13 -17.42
N THR A 60 24.72 -4.21 -17.15
CA THR A 60 25.27 -5.23 -16.25
C THR A 60 25.00 -4.85 -14.80
N GLU A 61 24.42 -5.76 -14.02
CA GLU A 61 24.13 -5.53 -12.60
C GLU A 61 25.43 -5.45 -11.78
N LYS A 62 25.56 -4.42 -10.95
CA LYS A 62 26.69 -4.23 -10.04
C LYS A 62 26.25 -4.22 -8.58
N PHE A 63 27.00 -4.95 -7.77
CA PHE A 63 26.76 -5.17 -6.36
C PHE A 63 27.91 -4.58 -5.55
N LEU A 64 27.61 -3.68 -4.63
CA LEU A 64 28.57 -3.14 -3.65
C LEU A 64 28.41 -3.88 -2.33
N HIS A 65 29.46 -4.51 -1.81
CA HIS A 65 29.38 -5.24 -0.56
C HIS A 65 29.39 -4.26 0.64
N GLN A 66 28.45 -4.42 1.57
CA GLN A 66 28.23 -3.47 2.67
C GLN A 66 29.47 -3.19 3.52
N GLU A 67 30.26 -4.22 3.82
CA GLU A 67 31.48 -4.05 4.64
C GLU A 67 32.69 -3.53 3.84
N VAL A 68 32.86 -3.98 2.60
CA VAL A 68 34.07 -3.71 1.79
C VAL A 68 33.94 -2.35 1.11
N ASP A 69 32.75 -2.05 0.61
CA ASP A 69 32.44 -0.87 -0.20
C ASP A 69 31.62 0.16 0.60
N SER A 70 31.73 0.14 1.93
CA SER A 70 30.94 1.00 2.84
C SER A 70 31.03 2.50 2.47
N LYS A 71 32.22 3.00 2.17
CA LYS A 71 32.42 4.41 1.75
C LYS A 71 31.73 4.75 0.43
N ASP A 72 31.76 3.82 -0.52
CA ASP A 72 31.11 3.97 -1.82
C ASP A 72 29.59 3.98 -1.66
N ILE A 73 29.08 3.13 -0.77
CA ILE A 73 27.66 3.06 -0.40
C ILE A 73 27.22 4.35 0.31
N ASP A 74 28.00 4.85 1.26
CA ASP A 74 27.72 6.12 1.94
C ASP A 74 27.61 7.25 0.91
N THR A 75 28.58 7.34 0.01
CA THR A 75 28.60 8.31 -1.09
C THR A 75 27.39 8.16 -2.01
N LEU A 76 27.03 6.92 -2.37
CA LEU A 76 25.86 6.61 -3.20
C LEU A 76 24.56 7.06 -2.50
N PHE A 77 24.47 6.94 -1.19
CA PHE A 77 23.26 7.25 -0.41
C PHE A 77 23.17 8.70 0.09
N GLU A 78 24.16 9.55 -0.23
CA GLU A 78 24.06 10.97 0.07
C GLU A 78 22.82 11.60 -0.61
N PRO A 79 22.20 12.62 0.02
CA PRO A 79 21.16 13.41 -0.63
C PRO A 79 21.63 13.94 -1.99
N LYS A 80 20.74 13.98 -2.99
CA LYS A 80 21.08 14.40 -4.34
C LYS A 80 20.66 15.84 -4.61
N VAL A 81 21.38 16.53 -5.48
CA VAL A 81 20.97 17.85 -5.99
C VAL A 81 19.67 17.72 -6.78
N LEU A 82 18.76 18.66 -6.60
CA LEU A 82 17.47 18.70 -7.28
C LEU A 82 17.56 19.61 -8.51
N THR A 83 16.88 19.25 -9.59
CA THR A 83 16.88 20.03 -10.84
C THR A 83 15.52 20.00 -11.55
N ASN A 84 15.39 20.82 -12.59
CA ASN A 84 14.22 20.93 -13.46
C ASN A 84 12.89 21.07 -12.68
N PRO A 85 12.75 22.06 -11.77
CA PRO A 85 11.53 22.23 -11.02
C PRO A 85 10.38 22.68 -11.94
N GLU A 86 9.23 22.05 -11.81
CA GLU A 86 7.98 22.50 -12.42
C GLU A 86 6.89 22.49 -11.35
N TYR A 87 6.21 23.62 -11.15
CA TYR A 87 5.08 23.70 -10.22
C TYR A 87 3.76 23.75 -10.97
N TYR A 88 2.85 22.87 -10.58
CA TYR A 88 1.52 22.78 -11.15
C TYR A 88 0.50 23.05 -10.05
N SER A 89 -0.31 24.10 -10.22
CA SER A 89 -1.36 24.48 -9.27
C SER A 89 -2.65 24.83 -9.99
N ALA A 90 -3.78 24.40 -9.44
CA ALA A 90 -5.11 24.82 -9.91
C ALA A 90 -5.36 26.33 -9.74
N THR A 91 -4.65 27.01 -8.82
CA THR A 91 -4.83 28.44 -8.53
C THR A 91 -3.96 29.35 -9.40
N ASN A 92 -3.21 28.81 -10.36
CA ASN A 92 -2.20 29.51 -11.17
C ASN A 92 -1.09 30.18 -10.34
N GLU A 93 -0.87 29.75 -9.11
CA GLU A 93 0.31 30.14 -8.32
C GLU A 93 1.59 29.64 -9.00
N THR A 94 2.64 30.47 -8.97
CA THR A 94 3.94 30.17 -9.58
C THR A 94 5.02 29.85 -8.55
N GLU A 95 4.77 30.16 -7.28
CA GLU A 95 5.69 29.89 -6.17
C GLU A 95 5.13 28.79 -5.27
N PHE A 96 6.02 28.02 -4.68
CA PHE A 96 5.68 26.91 -3.79
C PHE A 96 6.70 26.79 -2.67
N GLU A 97 6.31 26.16 -1.57
CA GLU A 97 7.19 25.75 -0.47
C GLU A 97 7.02 24.24 -0.28
N PHE A 98 8.12 23.50 -0.09
CA PHE A 98 8.02 22.05 0.11
C PHE A 98 7.34 21.69 1.43
N PHE A 99 7.63 22.46 2.48
CA PHE A 99 7.21 22.18 3.84
C PHE A 99 6.48 23.38 4.45
N ASP A 100 5.58 23.11 5.38
CA ASP A 100 4.97 24.15 6.23
C ASP A 100 5.87 24.49 7.43
N GLU A 101 5.38 25.39 8.30
CA GLU A 101 6.08 25.82 9.51
C GLU A 101 6.35 24.70 10.53
N ASN A 102 5.61 23.58 10.44
CA ASN A 102 5.78 22.40 11.28
C ASN A 102 6.70 21.35 10.61
N GLY A 103 7.23 21.67 9.43
CA GLY A 103 8.02 20.76 8.60
C GLY A 103 7.19 19.68 7.92
N GLU A 104 5.85 19.75 7.94
CA GLU A 104 4.98 18.82 7.23
C GLU A 104 4.95 19.14 5.74
N LEU A 105 4.76 18.11 4.92
CA LEU A 105 4.77 18.26 3.47
C LEU A 105 3.59 19.12 3.01
N LYS A 106 3.88 20.29 2.44
CA LYS A 106 2.87 21.24 1.97
C LYS A 106 2.40 20.90 0.56
N GLU A 107 3.33 20.59 -0.35
CA GLU A 107 3.02 20.27 -1.75
C GLU A 107 3.20 18.79 -2.05
N ASN A 108 2.35 18.24 -2.93
CA ASN A 108 2.56 16.88 -3.42
C ASN A 108 3.80 16.82 -4.32
N LEU A 109 4.51 15.70 -4.34
CA LEU A 109 5.80 15.59 -5.06
C LEU A 109 5.77 14.51 -6.13
N LEU A 110 6.16 14.87 -7.36
CA LEU A 110 6.46 13.93 -8.44
C LEU A 110 7.97 13.99 -8.76
N ILE A 111 8.69 12.91 -8.51
CA ILE A 111 10.15 12.89 -8.58
C ILE A 111 10.61 11.99 -9.72
N LYS A 112 11.43 12.52 -10.62
CA LYS A 112 12.13 11.70 -11.63
C LYS A 112 13.51 11.30 -11.16
N GLY A 113 13.80 10.00 -11.12
CA GLY A 113 15.13 9.50 -10.79
C GLY A 113 15.13 8.07 -10.26
N ASN A 114 16.33 7.55 -9.97
CA ASN A 114 16.46 6.24 -9.33
C ASN A 114 15.76 6.28 -7.96
N ASN A 115 14.77 5.40 -7.80
CA ASN A 115 13.91 5.39 -6.62
C ASN A 115 14.68 5.11 -5.31
N LEU A 116 15.75 4.30 -5.31
CA LEU A 116 16.56 4.09 -4.11
C LEU A 116 17.22 5.40 -3.65
N LEU A 117 17.82 6.14 -4.59
CA LEU A 117 18.50 7.40 -4.31
C LEU A 117 17.52 8.51 -3.92
N ALA A 118 16.35 8.54 -4.56
CA ALA A 118 15.26 9.43 -4.19
C ALA A 118 14.76 9.13 -2.77
N LEU A 119 14.62 7.86 -2.37
CA LEU A 119 14.21 7.49 -1.02
C LEU A 119 15.22 7.95 0.04
N TYR A 120 16.52 7.78 -0.21
CA TYR A 120 17.57 8.30 0.68
C TYR A 120 17.55 9.83 0.76
N SER A 121 17.33 10.50 -0.37
CA SER A 121 17.16 11.94 -0.45
C SER A 121 15.93 12.44 0.33
N LEU A 122 14.81 11.72 0.30
CA LEU A 122 13.61 12.06 1.07
C LEU A 122 13.76 11.81 2.58
N ARG A 123 14.54 10.80 2.97
CA ARG A 123 14.74 10.39 4.37
C ARG A 123 15.22 11.52 5.26
N GLU A 124 16.00 12.46 4.75
CA GLU A 124 16.52 13.59 5.51
C GLU A 124 15.42 14.49 6.11
N LYS A 125 14.30 14.68 5.39
CA LYS A 125 13.20 15.57 5.81
C LYS A 125 11.92 14.85 6.17
N LEU A 126 11.72 13.63 5.67
CA LEU A 126 10.44 12.90 5.76
C LEU A 126 10.51 11.61 6.60
N ALA A 127 11.57 11.43 7.39
CA ALA A 127 11.64 10.33 8.35
C ALA A 127 10.43 10.32 9.29
N ASN A 128 9.82 9.15 9.48
CA ASN A 128 8.63 8.92 10.30
C ASN A 128 7.36 9.70 9.90
N LYS A 129 7.23 10.15 8.65
CA LYS A 129 6.08 10.95 8.19
C LYS A 129 5.10 10.22 7.27
N VAL A 130 5.52 9.15 6.60
CA VAL A 130 4.69 8.44 5.63
C VAL A 130 3.68 7.55 6.35
N LYS A 131 2.39 7.73 6.06
CA LYS A 131 1.33 6.89 6.62
C LYS A 131 1.16 5.59 5.84
N LEU A 132 1.18 5.67 4.52
CA LEU A 132 0.93 4.53 3.63
C LEU A 132 2.00 4.45 2.55
N LEU A 133 2.58 3.27 2.40
CA LEU A 133 3.34 2.85 1.23
C LEU A 133 2.49 1.87 0.42
N TYR A 134 2.28 2.17 -0.85
CA TYR A 134 1.74 1.22 -1.81
C TYR A 134 2.80 0.93 -2.86
N LEU A 135 3.18 -0.34 -2.99
CA LEU A 135 4.27 -0.79 -3.84
C LEU A 135 3.74 -1.81 -4.86
N ASP A 136 3.95 -1.52 -6.14
CA ASP A 136 3.76 -2.44 -7.26
C ASP A 136 5.11 -2.69 -7.94
N PRO A 137 6.04 -3.43 -7.30
CA PRO A 137 7.35 -3.71 -7.88
C PRO A 137 7.23 -4.48 -9.21
N PRO A 138 8.24 -4.41 -10.09
CA PRO A 138 8.27 -5.22 -11.31
C PRO A 138 8.19 -6.71 -10.94
N TYR A 139 7.32 -7.45 -11.63
CA TYR A 139 7.21 -8.90 -11.42
C TYR A 139 8.34 -9.58 -12.18
N ASN A 140 9.04 -10.52 -11.54
CA ASN A 140 10.11 -11.31 -12.15
C ASN A 140 9.54 -12.42 -13.06
N THR A 141 8.68 -12.01 -13.98
CA THR A 141 8.05 -12.87 -14.97
C THR A 141 8.90 -12.81 -16.22
N GLU A 142 9.65 -13.86 -16.53
CA GLU A 142 10.58 -14.01 -17.67
C GLU A 142 10.03 -13.62 -19.08
N ASN A 143 8.79 -13.14 -19.20
CA ASN A 143 8.09 -12.78 -20.43
C ASN A 143 7.14 -11.57 -20.32
N ASP A 144 6.93 -10.94 -19.16
CA ASP A 144 6.05 -9.77 -19.13
C ASP A 144 6.86 -8.55 -19.56
N GLY A 145 6.46 -7.90 -20.66
CA GLY A 145 7.09 -6.71 -21.21
C GLY A 145 7.00 -5.45 -20.33
N PHE A 146 7.40 -5.57 -19.06
CA PHE A 146 7.71 -4.49 -18.15
C PHE A 146 9.20 -4.20 -18.22
N LYS A 147 9.51 -2.93 -18.41
CA LYS A 147 10.78 -2.50 -18.99
C LYS A 147 11.80 -2.12 -17.91
N TYR A 148 11.81 -2.92 -16.85
CA TYR A 148 12.78 -2.91 -15.76
C TYR A 148 13.58 -4.20 -15.92
N ASN A 149 14.91 -4.10 -16.07
CA ASN A 149 15.81 -5.17 -16.55
C ASN A 149 15.28 -6.62 -16.36
N ASP A 150 14.62 -7.17 -17.38
CA ASP A 150 13.86 -8.45 -17.36
C ASP A 150 14.78 -9.71 -17.29
N THR A 151 16.04 -9.51 -16.88
CA THR A 151 17.06 -10.54 -16.65
C THR A 151 17.41 -10.69 -15.17
N PHE A 152 16.70 -10.02 -14.26
CA PHE A 152 16.97 -10.15 -12.83
C PHE A 152 16.88 -11.62 -12.41
N THR A 153 18.00 -12.18 -11.99
CA THR A 153 17.94 -13.44 -11.25
C THR A 153 17.10 -13.22 -9.99
N HIS A 154 16.44 -14.27 -9.50
CA HIS A 154 15.65 -14.22 -8.27
C HIS A 154 16.39 -13.54 -7.09
N SER A 155 17.70 -13.79 -6.94
CA SER A 155 18.55 -13.13 -5.95
C SER A 155 18.70 -11.62 -6.16
N SER A 156 18.88 -11.19 -7.41
CA SER A 156 19.00 -9.77 -7.74
C SER A 156 17.69 -9.01 -7.50
N TRP A 157 16.54 -9.65 -7.81
CA TRP A 157 15.23 -9.10 -7.53
C TRP A 157 15.00 -8.94 -6.01
N LEU A 158 15.32 -9.98 -5.22
CA LEU A 158 15.22 -9.90 -3.76
C LEU A 158 16.11 -8.79 -3.19
N LEU A 159 17.34 -8.64 -3.68
CA LEU A 159 18.23 -7.57 -3.24
C LEU A 159 17.68 -6.18 -3.60
N PHE A 160 17.20 -6.02 -4.82
CA PHE A 160 16.57 -4.80 -5.32
C PHE A 160 15.42 -4.35 -4.43
N ILE A 161 14.53 -5.27 -4.04
CA ILE A 161 13.42 -4.98 -3.14
C ILE A 161 13.92 -4.76 -1.71
N LYS A 162 14.85 -5.57 -1.21
CA LYS A 162 15.43 -5.46 0.15
C LYS A 162 15.97 -4.06 0.40
N ASN A 163 16.86 -3.57 -0.47
CA ASN A 163 17.50 -2.27 -0.28
C ASN A 163 16.47 -1.12 -0.18
N ARG A 164 15.33 -1.23 -0.86
CA ARG A 164 14.26 -0.22 -0.81
C ARG A 164 13.39 -0.37 0.44
N LEU A 165 13.02 -1.60 0.79
CA LEU A 165 12.22 -1.87 1.99
C LEU A 165 12.95 -1.43 3.28
N GLU A 166 14.28 -1.55 3.31
CA GLU A 166 15.11 -1.09 4.44
C GLU A 166 14.99 0.43 4.65
N VAL A 167 15.11 1.23 3.59
CA VAL A 167 15.04 2.71 3.69
C VAL A 167 13.63 3.18 4.02
N VAL A 168 12.61 2.59 3.41
CA VAL A 168 11.23 3.08 3.59
C VAL A 168 10.69 2.78 4.99
N LYS A 169 11.28 1.83 5.71
CA LYS A 169 10.98 1.61 7.13
C LYS A 169 11.28 2.85 7.98
N ASP A 170 12.31 3.61 7.62
CA ASP A 170 12.67 4.87 8.30
C ASP A 170 11.67 5.99 7.98
N LEU A 171 11.08 5.98 6.78
CA LEU A 171 10.10 6.97 6.34
C LEU A 171 8.71 6.78 6.97
N LEU A 172 8.32 5.54 7.28
CA LEU A 172 7.00 5.22 7.83
C LEU A 172 6.77 5.81 9.23
N LYS A 173 5.57 6.34 9.48
CA LYS A 173 5.05 6.60 10.84
C LYS A 173 5.03 5.30 11.66
N GLU A 174 5.04 5.40 12.99
CA GLU A 174 4.93 4.24 13.89
C GLU A 174 3.70 3.37 13.61
N ASP A 175 2.57 4.01 13.31
CA ASP A 175 1.31 3.37 12.89
C ASP A 175 1.16 3.27 11.36
N GLY A 176 2.25 3.46 10.62
CA GLY A 176 2.30 3.41 9.18
C GLY A 176 2.11 2.00 8.63
N LEU A 177 1.64 1.92 7.39
CA LEU A 177 1.28 0.69 6.70
C LEU A 177 2.02 0.54 5.37
N VAL A 178 2.32 -0.70 5.01
CA VAL A 178 2.93 -1.07 3.72
C VAL A 178 2.07 -2.10 3.04
N PHE A 179 1.67 -1.81 1.80
CA PHE A 179 0.94 -2.70 0.91
C PHE A 179 1.86 -3.03 -0.27
N ILE A 180 2.19 -4.30 -0.44
CA ILE A 180 3.11 -4.75 -1.50
C ILE A 180 2.36 -5.73 -2.39
N GLN A 181 2.10 -5.31 -3.63
CA GLN A 181 1.41 -6.13 -4.63
C GLN A 181 2.42 -6.98 -5.40
N CYS A 182 2.10 -8.26 -5.62
CA CYS A 182 2.93 -9.19 -6.37
C CYS A 182 2.10 -10.32 -7.00
N ASP A 183 2.68 -11.01 -7.97
CA ASP A 183 2.12 -12.23 -8.55
C ASP A 183 2.43 -13.48 -7.71
N ASP A 184 2.09 -14.67 -8.23
CA ASP A 184 2.36 -15.95 -7.55
C ASP A 184 3.81 -16.43 -7.65
N ASN A 185 4.66 -15.80 -8.47
CA ASN A 185 6.05 -16.24 -8.65
C ASN A 185 6.91 -15.80 -7.46
N GLU A 186 6.78 -14.54 -7.03
CA GLU A 186 7.67 -13.95 -6.00
C GLU A 186 7.02 -13.80 -4.62
N GLN A 187 5.69 -13.99 -4.50
CA GLN A 187 4.93 -13.71 -3.27
C GLN A 187 5.51 -14.38 -2.02
N ALA A 188 5.91 -15.65 -2.11
CA ALA A 188 6.40 -16.40 -0.94
C ALA A 188 7.75 -15.87 -0.45
N TYR A 189 8.66 -15.55 -1.36
CA TYR A 189 9.98 -15.01 -1.03
C TYR A 189 9.90 -13.57 -0.57
N LEU A 190 9.04 -12.76 -1.21
CA LEU A 190 8.72 -11.42 -0.77
C LEU A 190 8.15 -11.38 0.64
N LYS A 191 7.28 -12.34 1.00
CA LYS A 191 6.76 -12.49 2.36
C LYS A 191 7.87 -12.72 3.37
N VAL A 192 8.80 -13.63 3.06
CA VAL A 192 9.94 -13.98 3.92
C VAL A 192 10.89 -12.79 4.07
N LEU A 193 11.18 -12.08 2.99
CA LEU A 193 11.99 -10.86 3.01
C LEU A 193 11.32 -9.75 3.83
N ALA A 194 10.01 -9.53 3.64
CA ALA A 194 9.28 -8.53 4.41
C ALA A 194 9.18 -8.89 5.90
N ASP A 195 9.12 -10.18 6.25
CA ASP A 195 9.19 -10.64 7.65
C ASP A 195 10.55 -10.28 8.29
N GLU A 196 11.64 -10.31 7.52
CA GLU A 196 12.98 -9.91 7.98
C GLU A 196 13.07 -8.39 8.18
N VAL A 197 12.59 -7.61 7.21
CA VAL A 197 12.70 -6.14 7.27
C VAL A 197 11.76 -5.54 8.31
N PHE A 198 10.48 -5.92 8.30
CA PHE A 198 9.46 -5.33 9.18
C PHE A 198 9.28 -6.07 10.51
N GLY A 199 9.74 -7.32 10.61
CA GLY A 199 9.45 -8.18 11.75
C GLY A 199 8.13 -8.92 11.57
N ARG A 200 8.15 -10.23 11.83
CA ARG A 200 6.99 -11.12 11.61
C ARG A 200 5.77 -10.76 12.46
N GLU A 201 5.98 -10.16 13.63
CA GLU A 201 4.93 -9.66 14.51
C GLU A 201 4.16 -8.47 13.92
N ASN A 202 4.74 -7.78 12.94
CA ASN A 202 4.14 -6.62 12.28
C ASN A 202 3.43 -7.00 10.97
N TYR A 203 3.37 -8.29 10.64
CA TYR A 203 2.53 -8.80 9.55
C TYR A 203 1.04 -8.70 9.94
N LEU A 204 0.23 -8.12 9.05
CA LEU A 204 -1.20 -7.94 9.27
C LEU A 204 -2.02 -8.97 8.52
N ASN A 205 -1.97 -8.94 7.19
CA ASN A 205 -2.80 -9.76 6.32
C ASN A 205 -2.13 -9.97 4.96
N GLN A 206 -2.61 -10.98 4.25
CA GLN A 206 -2.41 -11.13 2.81
C GLN A 206 -3.77 -11.13 2.14
N VAL A 207 -3.89 -10.30 1.12
CA VAL A 207 -5.10 -10.18 0.32
C VAL A 207 -4.89 -10.86 -1.02
N SER A 208 -5.88 -11.62 -1.48
CA SER A 208 -5.95 -12.14 -2.85
C SER A 208 -6.88 -11.25 -3.66
N VAL A 209 -6.36 -10.66 -4.74
CA VAL A 209 -7.07 -9.68 -5.57
C VAL A 209 -7.30 -10.24 -6.96
N LYS A 210 -8.55 -10.26 -7.43
CA LYS A 210 -8.87 -10.70 -8.80
C LYS A 210 -8.43 -9.63 -9.82
N MET A 211 -7.31 -9.87 -10.49
CA MET A 211 -6.66 -8.93 -11.41
C MET A 211 -6.70 -9.35 -12.89
N LYS A 212 -7.21 -10.56 -13.21
CA LYS A 212 -7.50 -10.96 -14.60
C LYS A 212 -8.87 -11.64 -14.70
N GLN A 213 -9.56 -11.46 -15.83
CA GLN A 213 -10.81 -12.17 -16.09
C GLN A 213 -10.55 -13.63 -16.45
N THR A 214 -11.41 -14.51 -15.95
CA THR A 214 -11.35 -15.94 -16.28
C THR A 214 -12.00 -16.24 -17.63
N SER A 215 -13.01 -15.48 -18.03
CA SER A 215 -13.70 -15.56 -19.32
C SER A 215 -13.02 -14.68 -20.39
N GLY A 216 -12.84 -15.21 -21.60
CA GLY A 216 -12.26 -14.48 -22.76
C GLY A 216 -11.38 -15.35 -23.67
N ALA A 217 -11.15 -14.91 -24.90
CA ALA A 217 -10.46 -15.66 -25.97
C ALA A 217 -8.97 -15.98 -25.71
N SER A 218 -8.38 -15.48 -24.62
CA SER A 218 -7.00 -15.77 -24.24
C SER A 218 -6.89 -17.18 -23.63
N GLY A 219 -6.74 -18.18 -24.48
CA GLY A 219 -6.54 -19.60 -24.15
C GLY A 219 -5.15 -19.96 -23.61
N GLY A 220 -4.55 -19.08 -22.79
CA GLY A 220 -3.23 -19.31 -22.23
C GLY A 220 -3.28 -20.18 -20.98
N GLY A 221 -2.82 -21.44 -21.09
CA GLY A 221 -2.37 -22.24 -19.94
C GLY A 221 -3.40 -23.19 -19.32
N GLU A 222 -4.43 -23.61 -20.07
CA GLU A 222 -5.43 -24.60 -19.60
C GLU A 222 -4.93 -26.06 -19.61
N ASP A 223 -3.66 -26.32 -19.95
CA ASP A 223 -3.14 -27.69 -20.01
C ASP A 223 -3.08 -28.37 -18.63
N LYS A 224 -2.04 -28.07 -17.83
CA LYS A 224 -1.81 -28.72 -16.52
C LYS A 224 -2.10 -27.82 -15.33
N ARG A 225 -2.60 -26.60 -15.56
CA ARG A 225 -2.74 -25.55 -14.53
C ARG A 225 -4.09 -24.87 -14.66
N LEU A 226 -4.57 -24.31 -13.55
CA LEU A 226 -5.71 -23.40 -13.58
C LEU A 226 -5.28 -22.04 -14.12
N LYS A 227 -6.20 -21.33 -14.78
CA LYS A 227 -5.95 -19.99 -15.30
C LYS A 227 -5.62 -19.02 -14.16
N LYS A 228 -4.43 -18.40 -14.23
CA LYS A 228 -4.01 -17.37 -13.28
C LYS A 228 -4.89 -16.13 -13.42
N ASN A 229 -5.59 -15.78 -12.35
CA ASN A 229 -6.53 -14.66 -12.32
C ASN A 229 -6.45 -13.77 -11.08
N ILE A 230 -5.62 -14.16 -10.11
CA ILE A 230 -5.40 -13.43 -8.87
C ILE A 230 -3.95 -12.94 -8.76
N GLU A 231 -3.78 -11.80 -8.11
CA GLU A 231 -2.52 -11.30 -7.56
C GLU A 231 -2.65 -11.23 -6.04
N TYR A 232 -1.55 -11.00 -5.34
CA TYR A 232 -1.50 -10.93 -3.89
C TYR A 232 -1.06 -9.56 -3.44
N ILE A 233 -1.59 -9.09 -2.31
CA ILE A 233 -1.11 -7.90 -1.61
C ILE A 233 -0.72 -8.28 -0.20
N LEU A 234 0.55 -8.12 0.13
CA LEU A 234 1.07 -8.29 1.49
C LEU A 234 0.90 -6.99 2.27
N ILE A 235 0.40 -7.09 3.50
CA ILE A 235 0.16 -5.94 4.37
C ILE A 235 0.97 -6.07 5.65
N TYR A 236 1.81 -5.07 5.91
CA TYR A 236 2.59 -4.91 7.12
C TYR A 236 2.35 -3.55 7.76
N THR A 237 2.63 -3.44 9.05
CA THR A 237 2.80 -2.17 9.74
C THR A 237 4.26 -1.95 10.13
N LYS A 238 4.66 -0.71 10.43
CA LYS A 238 5.97 -0.44 11.00
C LYS A 238 6.09 -1.01 12.41
N ASN A 239 5.10 -0.76 13.26
CA ASN A 239 5.13 -1.18 14.65
C ASN A 239 3.73 -1.48 15.20
N MET A 240 3.48 -2.73 15.56
CA MET A 240 2.24 -3.17 16.19
C MET A 240 2.24 -2.89 17.71
N ASN A 241 3.40 -3.00 18.35
CA ASN A 241 3.50 -3.14 19.80
C ASN A 241 3.83 -1.81 20.52
N SER A 242 4.11 -0.73 19.80
CA SER A 242 4.33 0.59 20.41
C SER A 242 3.02 1.27 20.83
N GLU A 243 3.13 2.23 21.75
CA GLU A 243 1.99 3.05 22.19
C GLU A 243 1.33 3.75 21.01
N ASN A 244 2.14 4.35 20.13
CA ASN A 244 1.74 4.99 18.88
C ASN A 244 1.72 4.03 17.67
N GLY A 245 1.78 2.72 17.92
CA GLY A 245 1.75 1.69 16.88
C GLY A 245 0.35 1.48 16.30
N PHE A 246 0.29 0.76 15.19
CA PHE A 246 -0.95 0.51 14.46
C PHE A 246 -2.01 -0.20 15.33
N LYS A 247 -3.24 0.34 15.34
CA LYS A 247 -4.33 -0.17 16.20
C LYS A 247 -5.40 -0.94 15.44
N LYS A 248 -5.87 -0.37 14.32
CA LYS A 248 -6.92 -0.96 13.48
C LYS A 248 -6.93 -0.27 12.11
N PHE A 249 -7.46 -0.98 11.13
CA PHE A 249 -7.85 -0.40 9.86
C PHE A 249 -9.10 0.48 10.00
N ASN A 250 -9.30 1.36 9.04
CA ASN A 250 -10.56 2.07 8.86
C ASN A 250 -11.67 1.10 8.44
N ASP A 251 -12.90 1.39 8.86
CA ASP A 251 -14.04 0.54 8.51
C ASP A 251 -14.37 0.75 7.02
N PHE A 252 -14.15 -0.30 6.21
CA PHE A 252 -14.48 -0.33 4.79
C PHE A 252 -15.50 -1.45 4.51
N TYR A 253 -16.54 -1.11 3.75
CA TYR A 253 -17.64 -2.01 3.46
C TYR A 253 -17.83 -2.17 1.95
N ASP A 254 -17.89 -3.42 1.50
CA ASP A 254 -18.45 -3.76 0.21
C ASP A 254 -19.97 -3.58 0.27
N GLU A 255 -20.54 -2.97 -0.77
CA GLU A 255 -21.95 -2.68 -0.87
C GLU A 255 -22.60 -3.60 -1.90
N VAL A 256 -23.66 -4.28 -1.48
CA VAL A 256 -24.50 -5.08 -2.37
C VAL A 256 -25.93 -4.57 -2.24
N GLU A 257 -26.59 -4.31 -3.37
CA GLU A 257 -28.01 -3.93 -3.34
C GLU A 257 -28.82 -5.06 -2.68
N LEU A 258 -29.64 -4.70 -1.69
CA LEU A 258 -30.26 -5.66 -0.79
C LEU A 258 -31.18 -6.62 -1.53
N PHE A 259 -31.95 -6.16 -2.51
CA PHE A 259 -32.88 -6.99 -3.26
C PHE A 259 -32.18 -7.92 -4.25
N GLU A 260 -31.08 -7.49 -4.88
CA GLU A 260 -30.20 -8.38 -5.65
C GLU A 260 -29.64 -9.50 -4.76
N TYR A 261 -29.23 -9.15 -3.54
CA TYR A 261 -28.79 -10.12 -2.54
C TYR A 261 -29.91 -11.09 -2.12
N LEU A 262 -31.12 -10.57 -1.88
CA LEU A 262 -32.28 -11.39 -1.50
C LEU A 262 -32.69 -12.36 -2.61
N GLU A 263 -32.68 -11.95 -3.87
CA GLU A 263 -32.95 -12.82 -5.01
C GLU A 263 -31.91 -13.95 -5.12
N THR A 264 -30.63 -13.61 -4.95
CA THR A 264 -29.54 -14.60 -4.91
C THR A 264 -29.76 -15.62 -3.78
N MET A 265 -30.15 -15.15 -2.59
CA MET A 265 -30.48 -16.02 -1.45
C MET A 265 -31.66 -16.95 -1.75
N LYS A 266 -32.73 -16.45 -2.38
CA LYS A 266 -33.90 -17.24 -2.81
C LYS A 266 -33.48 -18.34 -3.79
N GLN A 267 -32.67 -18.01 -4.79
CA GLN A 267 -32.15 -18.98 -5.77
C GLN A 267 -31.30 -20.07 -5.11
N LEU A 268 -30.45 -19.69 -4.14
CA LEU A 268 -29.63 -20.62 -3.36
C LEU A 268 -30.42 -21.38 -2.27
N LYS A 269 -31.74 -21.17 -2.17
CA LYS A 269 -32.60 -21.73 -1.12
C LYS A 269 -32.12 -21.40 0.30
N LYS A 270 -31.48 -20.25 0.47
CA LYS A 270 -31.04 -19.70 1.76
C LYS A 270 -32.13 -18.78 2.32
N SER A 271 -32.34 -18.87 3.63
CA SER A 271 -33.35 -18.05 4.31
C SER A 271 -32.77 -16.70 4.77
N TRP A 272 -33.46 -15.63 4.41
CA TRP A 272 -33.24 -14.30 4.98
C TRP A 272 -33.94 -14.18 6.34
N LYS A 273 -33.30 -13.47 7.29
CA LYS A 273 -33.72 -13.47 8.71
C LYS A 273 -34.39 -12.18 9.17
N TYR A 274 -34.18 -11.06 8.49
CA TYR A 274 -34.78 -9.78 8.85
C TYR A 274 -36.22 -9.70 8.31
N THR A 275 -37.15 -10.35 8.99
CA THR A 275 -38.51 -10.62 8.47
C THR A 275 -39.64 -10.01 9.29
N ARG A 276 -39.32 -9.20 10.30
CA ARG A 276 -40.33 -8.58 11.19
C ARG A 276 -40.02 -7.11 11.43
N ILE A 277 -41.06 -6.35 11.74
CA ILE A 277 -41.04 -4.92 12.01
C ILE A 277 -41.47 -4.67 13.45
N LEU A 278 -40.65 -3.95 14.21
CA LEU A 278 -41.02 -3.43 15.53
C LEU A 278 -41.66 -2.04 15.35
N LYS A 279 -42.99 -1.99 15.20
CA LYS A 279 -43.72 -0.74 14.94
C LYS A 279 -43.73 0.18 16.17
N SER A 280 -43.87 -0.42 17.36
CA SER A 280 -43.89 0.25 18.65
C SER A 280 -43.28 -0.63 19.73
N VAL A 281 -42.49 -0.03 20.62
CA VAL A 281 -41.99 -0.68 21.86
C VAL A 281 -43.00 -0.57 23.01
N GLY A 282 -44.10 0.14 22.84
CA GLY A 282 -45.11 0.31 23.88
C GLY A 282 -44.62 1.16 25.06
N THR A 283 -45.07 0.82 26.27
CA THR A 283 -44.76 1.56 27.50
C THR A 283 -43.51 0.98 28.17
N LYS A 284 -42.48 1.81 28.35
CA LYS A 284 -41.22 1.47 29.01
C LYS A 284 -41.35 1.64 30.54
N GLU A 285 -41.11 0.57 31.29
CA GLU A 285 -41.12 0.55 32.76
C GLU A 285 -39.77 0.05 33.28
N HIS A 286 -39.16 0.76 34.25
CA HIS A 286 -37.93 0.31 34.89
C HIS A 286 -38.19 -0.89 35.78
N ILE A 287 -37.33 -1.90 35.70
CA ILE A 287 -37.41 -3.12 36.52
C ILE A 287 -36.37 -3.05 37.62
N LYS A 288 -35.10 -2.88 37.24
CA LYS A 288 -33.96 -2.92 38.15
C LYS A 288 -32.69 -2.41 37.46
N THR A 289 -31.69 -2.14 38.29
CA THR A 289 -30.32 -1.87 37.85
C THR A 289 -29.46 -3.09 38.14
N LEU A 290 -28.75 -3.58 37.12
CA LEU A 290 -27.70 -4.61 37.24
C LEU A 290 -26.32 -3.95 37.18
N THR A 291 -25.27 -4.70 37.50
CA THR A 291 -23.89 -4.25 37.32
C THR A 291 -23.17 -5.09 36.26
N ASP A 292 -22.37 -4.44 35.43
CA ASP A 292 -21.50 -5.13 34.49
C ASP A 292 -20.32 -5.82 35.20
N GLY A 293 -19.39 -6.43 34.44
CA GLY A 293 -18.23 -7.13 35.01
C GLY A 293 -17.23 -6.25 35.76
N SER A 294 -17.47 -4.95 35.79
CA SER A 294 -16.59 -3.92 36.34
C SER A 294 -17.30 -2.97 37.30
N GLY A 295 -18.57 -3.25 37.63
CA GLY A 295 -19.36 -2.48 38.58
C GLY A 295 -20.15 -1.31 37.98
N GLU A 296 -20.13 -1.11 36.66
CA GLU A 296 -20.92 -0.04 36.02
C GLU A 296 -22.40 -0.45 35.91
N PRO A 297 -23.34 0.50 36.02
CA PRO A 297 -24.77 0.20 35.98
C PRO A 297 -25.25 -0.22 34.59
N ILE A 298 -26.15 -1.19 34.58
CA ILE A 298 -26.95 -1.64 33.44
C ILE A 298 -28.41 -1.45 33.85
N GLU A 299 -29.07 -0.42 33.32
CA GLU A 299 -30.46 -0.14 33.61
C GLU A 299 -31.36 -1.07 32.80
N VAL A 300 -32.24 -1.82 33.46
CA VAL A 300 -33.10 -2.83 32.82
C VAL A 300 -34.55 -2.38 32.86
N TYR A 301 -35.21 -2.44 31.70
CA TYR A 301 -36.60 -2.03 31.51
C TYR A 301 -37.41 -3.14 30.86
N THR A 302 -38.69 -3.24 31.23
CA THR A 302 -39.70 -4.03 30.51
C THR A 302 -40.57 -3.12 29.67
N HIS A 303 -41.13 -3.69 28.60
CA HIS A 303 -41.95 -2.98 27.65
C HIS A 303 -43.30 -3.71 27.51
N LYS A 304 -44.40 -2.97 27.68
CA LYS A 304 -45.78 -3.50 27.58
C LYS A 304 -46.51 -2.90 26.37
N GLY A 305 -47.27 -3.74 25.66
CA GLY A 305 -48.02 -3.30 24.47
C GLY A 305 -47.12 -3.17 23.26
N VAL A 306 -46.18 -4.11 23.10
CA VAL A 306 -45.22 -4.13 21.99
C VAL A 306 -45.97 -4.49 20.71
N VAL A 307 -45.69 -3.78 19.62
CA VAL A 307 -46.28 -4.07 18.32
C VAL A 307 -45.20 -4.63 17.40
N LEU A 308 -45.18 -5.95 17.26
CA LEU A 308 -44.23 -6.69 16.43
C LEU A 308 -44.95 -7.49 15.34
N GLU A 309 -44.75 -7.11 14.08
CA GLU A 309 -45.48 -7.68 12.95
C GLU A 309 -44.56 -8.32 11.91
N PRO A 310 -44.94 -9.46 11.29
CA PRO A 310 -44.21 -9.99 10.14
C PRO A 310 -44.30 -9.03 8.95
N ILE A 311 -43.21 -8.88 8.19
CA ILE A 311 -43.16 -8.02 6.99
C ILE A 311 -44.30 -8.35 6.02
N LYS A 312 -44.58 -9.64 5.79
CA LYS A 312 -45.67 -10.08 4.91
C LYS A 312 -47.04 -9.53 5.31
N LYS A 313 -47.34 -9.50 6.61
CA LYS A 313 -48.60 -8.95 7.13
C LYS A 313 -48.70 -7.45 6.84
N VAL A 314 -47.62 -6.72 7.10
CA VAL A 314 -47.55 -5.27 6.86
C VAL A 314 -47.65 -4.92 5.38
N MET A 315 -47.05 -5.73 4.50
CA MET A 315 -47.17 -5.58 3.04
C MET A 315 -48.63 -5.72 2.57
N GLU A 316 -49.35 -6.72 3.09
CA GLU A 316 -50.75 -6.97 2.75
C GLU A 316 -51.67 -5.85 3.27
N GLU A 317 -51.49 -5.42 4.52
CA GLU A 317 -52.31 -4.37 5.15
C GLU A 317 -52.12 -2.98 4.51
N GLU A 318 -50.90 -2.66 4.09
CA GLU A 318 -50.56 -1.34 3.56
C GLU A 318 -50.43 -1.30 2.04
N ASN A 319 -50.70 -2.42 1.36
CA ASN A 319 -50.58 -2.60 -0.09
C ASN A 319 -49.19 -2.17 -0.62
N LEU A 320 -48.14 -2.69 0.00
CA LEU A 320 -46.73 -2.39 -0.31
C LEU A 320 -46.05 -3.59 -0.98
N THR A 321 -45.16 -3.32 -1.93
CA THR A 321 -44.17 -4.30 -2.38
C THR A 321 -43.15 -4.61 -1.28
N GLU A 322 -42.39 -5.71 -1.43
CA GLU A 322 -41.34 -6.07 -0.47
C GLU A 322 -40.30 -4.92 -0.37
N ALA A 323 -39.91 -4.34 -1.50
CA ALA A 323 -38.98 -3.21 -1.55
C ALA A 323 -39.50 -1.96 -0.83
N GLU A 324 -40.75 -1.57 -1.09
CA GLU A 324 -41.36 -0.41 -0.43
C GLU A 324 -41.51 -0.61 1.07
N CYS A 325 -41.87 -1.82 1.52
CA CYS A 325 -41.99 -2.15 2.93
C CYS A 325 -40.63 -2.05 3.64
N TYR A 326 -39.57 -2.60 3.05
CA TYR A 326 -38.21 -2.46 3.59
C TYR A 326 -37.72 -1.01 3.61
N LEU A 327 -38.00 -0.24 2.57
CA LEU A 327 -37.62 1.18 2.51
C LEU A 327 -38.38 2.01 3.56
N LYS A 328 -39.67 1.75 3.76
CA LYS A 328 -40.53 2.49 4.70
C LYS A 328 -40.17 2.17 6.15
N TYR A 329 -39.90 0.90 6.46
CA TYR A 329 -39.66 0.42 7.82
C TYR A 329 -38.20 0.11 8.12
N PHE A 330 -37.26 0.62 7.33
CA PHE A 330 -35.82 0.31 7.39
C PHE A 330 -35.25 0.26 8.82
N ASP A 331 -35.41 1.33 9.60
CA ASP A 331 -34.88 1.43 10.98
C ASP A 331 -35.66 0.61 12.02
N LYS A 332 -36.77 -0.01 11.62
CA LYS A 332 -37.65 -0.81 12.47
C LYS A 332 -37.62 -2.30 12.13
N ILE A 333 -36.97 -2.68 11.03
CA ILE A 333 -36.85 -4.07 10.61
C ILE A 333 -35.78 -4.76 11.43
N MET A 334 -36.12 -5.94 11.92
CA MET A 334 -35.30 -6.64 12.89
C MET A 334 -35.36 -8.16 12.73
N ARG A 335 -34.37 -8.79 13.36
CA ARG A 335 -34.36 -10.22 13.64
C ARG A 335 -34.06 -10.46 15.11
N ASP A 336 -34.60 -11.52 15.67
CA ASP A 336 -34.14 -12.11 16.92
C ASP A 336 -32.93 -13.01 16.67
N THR A 337 -31.97 -12.99 17.59
CA THR A 337 -30.78 -13.82 17.53
C THR A 337 -30.30 -14.21 18.92
N ASN A 338 -29.87 -15.46 19.07
CA ASN A 338 -29.25 -15.94 20.29
C ASN A 338 -27.79 -15.44 20.33
N ALA A 339 -27.60 -14.18 20.70
CA ALA A 339 -26.28 -13.58 20.84
C ALA A 339 -25.57 -14.15 22.07
N GLN A 340 -24.33 -14.60 21.92
CA GLN A 340 -23.49 -14.98 23.04
C GLN A 340 -22.78 -13.73 23.58
N SER A 341 -23.31 -13.13 24.65
CA SER A 341 -22.65 -12.01 25.33
C SER A 341 -22.80 -12.11 26.84
N SER A 342 -21.77 -11.65 27.56
CA SER A 342 -21.76 -11.68 29.03
C SER A 342 -22.83 -10.75 29.63
N ILE A 343 -23.24 -9.71 28.89
CA ILE A 343 -24.32 -8.81 29.29
C ILE A 343 -25.66 -9.52 29.19
N ARG A 344 -25.92 -10.24 28.09
CA ARG A 344 -27.15 -11.03 27.95
C ARG A 344 -27.28 -12.07 29.07
N THR A 345 -26.18 -12.76 29.42
CA THR A 345 -26.18 -13.71 30.54
C THR A 345 -26.60 -13.04 31.85
N ARG A 346 -26.04 -11.86 32.17
CA ARG A 346 -26.43 -11.09 33.37
C ARG A 346 -27.89 -10.67 33.37
N VAL A 347 -28.42 -10.26 32.22
CA VAL A 347 -29.84 -9.90 32.09
C VAL A 347 -30.72 -11.13 32.29
N MET A 348 -30.36 -12.26 31.68
CA MET A 348 -31.08 -13.53 31.84
C MET A 348 -31.09 -14.04 33.29
N GLU A 349 -29.96 -13.94 34.00
CA GLU A 349 -29.86 -14.35 35.40
C GLU A 349 -30.51 -13.34 36.35
N GLY A 350 -30.46 -12.06 36.00
CA GLY A 350 -30.89 -10.95 36.83
C GLY A 350 -32.38 -10.62 36.75
N VAL A 351 -33.08 -11.06 35.71
CA VAL A 351 -34.51 -10.78 35.46
C VAL A 351 -35.29 -12.09 35.40
N THR A 352 -36.21 -12.27 36.34
CA THR A 352 -37.09 -13.44 36.40
C THR A 352 -38.49 -13.09 35.90
N GLY A 353 -39.04 -13.88 34.98
CA GLY A 353 -40.40 -13.68 34.45
C GLY A 353 -40.44 -13.79 32.92
N ASP A 354 -41.64 -13.98 32.36
CA ASP A 354 -41.83 -13.92 30.91
C ASP A 354 -42.14 -12.47 30.52
N HIS A 355 -41.22 -11.85 29.78
CA HIS A 355 -41.35 -10.47 29.32
C HIS A 355 -41.46 -10.46 27.80
N GLU A 356 -42.48 -9.76 27.29
CA GLU A 356 -42.70 -9.59 25.85
C GLU A 356 -41.46 -8.98 25.17
N LEU A 357 -40.94 -7.89 25.76
CA LEU A 357 -39.71 -7.23 25.36
C LEU A 357 -39.02 -6.63 26.59
N LEU A 358 -37.70 -6.76 26.63
CA LEU A 358 -36.82 -6.11 27.57
C LEU A 358 -35.91 -5.14 26.81
N SER A 359 -35.49 -4.06 27.46
CA SER A 359 -34.38 -3.25 26.99
C SER A 359 -33.40 -2.98 28.11
N ILE A 360 -32.12 -2.92 27.79
CA ILE A 360 -31.10 -2.44 28.70
C ILE A 360 -30.47 -1.16 28.19
N GLU A 361 -30.02 -0.31 29.10
CA GLU A 361 -29.23 0.89 28.82
C GLU A 361 -27.92 0.82 29.61
N TYR A 362 -26.80 0.85 28.90
CA TYR A 362 -25.46 0.77 29.49
C TYR A 362 -24.42 1.43 28.59
N VAL A 363 -23.21 1.63 29.12
CA VAL A 363 -22.07 2.18 28.36
C VAL A 363 -21.09 1.05 28.04
N PRO A 364 -20.97 0.60 26.77
CA PRO A 364 -20.03 -0.44 26.39
C PRO A 364 -18.58 0.01 26.57
N ARG A 365 -17.72 -0.90 27.06
CA ARG A 365 -16.27 -0.66 27.18
C ARG A 365 -15.49 -0.97 25.90
N SER A 366 -16.10 -1.68 24.97
CA SER A 366 -15.50 -2.08 23.69
C SER A 366 -16.56 -2.20 22.59
N GLY A 367 -16.11 -2.28 21.34
CA GLY A 367 -16.99 -2.37 20.17
C GLY A 367 -17.44 -1.02 19.62
N LYS A 368 -18.38 -1.05 18.66
CA LYS A 368 -18.84 0.10 17.87
C LYS A 368 -19.35 1.28 18.72
N ASN A 369 -19.97 0.99 19.86
CA ASN A 369 -20.57 1.99 20.73
C ASN A 369 -19.76 2.22 22.02
N LYS A 370 -18.44 1.97 21.98
CA LYS A 370 -17.57 2.22 23.14
C LYS A 370 -17.77 3.64 23.67
N ASN A 371 -17.93 3.77 24.99
CA ASN A 371 -18.14 5.03 25.72
C ASN A 371 -19.42 5.81 25.33
N LYS A 372 -20.38 5.18 24.66
CA LYS A 372 -21.68 5.78 24.34
C LYS A 372 -22.81 5.01 25.03
N VAL A 373 -23.77 5.73 25.62
CA VAL A 373 -24.99 5.12 26.15
C VAL A 373 -25.68 4.35 25.03
N THR A 374 -25.88 3.06 25.23
CA THR A 374 -26.39 2.13 24.22
C THR A 374 -27.61 1.40 24.74
N THR A 375 -28.69 1.42 23.97
CA THR A 375 -29.88 0.61 24.24
C THR A 375 -29.81 -0.71 23.48
N VAL A 376 -29.98 -1.83 24.20
CA VAL A 376 -30.08 -3.17 23.58
C VAL A 376 -31.39 -3.81 23.97
N TYR A 377 -32.09 -4.41 23.01
CA TYR A 377 -33.38 -5.06 23.24
C TYR A 377 -33.25 -6.58 23.24
N TYR A 378 -34.02 -7.23 24.11
CA TYR A 378 -34.13 -8.68 24.23
C TYR A 378 -35.59 -9.11 24.22
N LYS A 379 -35.85 -10.28 23.63
CA LYS A 379 -37.20 -10.81 23.46
C LYS A 379 -37.36 -12.19 24.08
N GLY A 380 -38.48 -12.39 24.77
CA GLY A 380 -38.90 -13.64 25.38
C GLY A 380 -38.00 -14.12 26.54
N ALA A 381 -38.40 -15.21 27.17
CA ALA A 381 -37.70 -15.78 28.34
C ALA A 381 -36.22 -16.13 28.11
N LYS A 382 -35.81 -16.43 26.87
CA LYS A 382 -34.41 -16.71 26.51
C LYS A 382 -33.59 -15.44 26.27
N CYS A 383 -34.17 -14.25 26.39
CA CYS A 383 -33.55 -12.98 26.06
C CYS A 383 -32.86 -13.02 24.68
N ASP A 384 -33.57 -13.42 23.63
CA ASP A 384 -33.00 -13.36 22.28
C ASP A 384 -32.79 -11.89 21.90
N GLN A 385 -31.55 -11.53 21.53
CA GLN A 385 -31.20 -10.15 21.24
C GLN A 385 -31.82 -9.72 19.92
N ILE A 386 -32.34 -8.49 19.88
CA ILE A 386 -32.79 -7.85 18.65
C ILE A 386 -31.58 -7.28 17.91
N ALA A 387 -31.42 -7.66 16.65
CA ALA A 387 -30.47 -7.05 15.71
C ALA A 387 -31.25 -6.32 14.61
N TRP A 388 -30.82 -5.10 14.28
CA TRP A 388 -31.52 -4.22 13.33
C TRP A 388 -30.99 -4.40 11.92
N LEU A 389 -31.85 -4.18 10.92
CA LEU A 389 -31.40 -4.15 9.52
C LEU A 389 -30.42 -2.99 9.29
N SER A 390 -30.68 -1.85 9.91
CA SER A 390 -29.84 -0.65 9.88
C SER A 390 -28.44 -0.85 10.49
N ASP A 391 -28.22 -1.95 11.24
CA ASP A 391 -26.88 -2.29 11.72
C ASP A 391 -25.96 -2.87 10.62
N ILE A 392 -26.56 -3.43 9.56
CA ILE A 392 -25.86 -4.18 8.51
C ILE A 392 -26.17 -3.69 7.09
N ALA A 393 -26.92 -2.59 6.97
CA ALA A 393 -27.33 -2.02 5.71
C ALA A 393 -27.45 -0.50 5.83
N VAL A 394 -27.47 0.19 4.70
CA VAL A 394 -27.68 1.64 4.59
C VAL A 394 -28.75 1.93 3.54
N LYS A 395 -29.56 2.95 3.80
CA LYS A 395 -30.59 3.42 2.88
C LYS A 395 -30.09 4.65 2.12
N ARG A 396 -30.11 4.60 0.78
CA ARG A 396 -29.76 5.73 -0.10
C ARG A 396 -30.86 5.96 -1.12
N GLY A 397 -31.67 6.99 -0.90
CA GLY A 397 -32.84 7.27 -1.72
C GLY A 397 -33.82 6.10 -1.72
N LYS A 398 -34.04 5.49 -2.89
CA LYS A 398 -34.94 4.35 -3.11
C LYS A 398 -34.26 2.98 -3.04
N TYR A 399 -32.99 2.92 -2.64
CA TYR A 399 -32.21 1.69 -2.57
C TYR A 399 -31.74 1.42 -1.15
N ILE A 400 -31.58 0.14 -0.82
CA ILE A 400 -30.95 -0.31 0.42
C ILE A 400 -29.73 -1.13 0.01
N PHE A 401 -28.57 -0.80 0.59
CA PHE A 401 -27.33 -1.52 0.35
C PHE A 401 -26.98 -2.28 1.61
N LYS A 402 -26.84 -3.60 1.50
CA LYS A 402 -26.25 -4.44 2.54
C LYS A 402 -24.75 -4.15 2.59
N LEU A 403 -24.26 -3.87 3.79
CA LEU A 403 -22.85 -3.66 4.05
C LEU A 403 -22.18 -4.99 4.41
N GLU A 404 -21.10 -5.32 3.72
CA GLU A 404 -20.21 -6.44 4.05
C GLU A 404 -18.83 -5.91 4.38
N LYS A 405 -18.30 -6.23 5.56
CA LYS A 405 -16.93 -5.82 5.89
C LYS A 405 -15.96 -6.47 4.91
N ALA A 406 -15.03 -5.68 4.37
CA ALA A 406 -14.02 -6.19 3.45
C ALA A 406 -13.21 -7.31 4.11
N GLY A 407 -13.17 -8.46 3.45
CA GLY A 407 -12.31 -9.58 3.82
C GLY A 407 -10.93 -9.49 3.16
N THR A 408 -10.24 -10.61 3.08
CA THR A 408 -8.93 -10.73 2.39
C THR A 408 -9.03 -11.26 0.96
N PHE A 409 -10.24 -11.29 0.39
CA PHE A 409 -10.46 -11.56 -1.03
C PHE A 409 -11.16 -10.37 -1.65
N TRP A 410 -10.55 -9.74 -2.65
CA TRP A 410 -11.10 -8.56 -3.31
C TRP A 410 -11.31 -8.81 -4.80
N ASP A 411 -12.47 -8.40 -5.30
CA ASP A 411 -12.83 -8.43 -6.71
C ASP A 411 -13.66 -7.18 -7.08
N GLY A 412 -14.31 -7.20 -8.25
CA GLY A 412 -15.16 -6.08 -8.69
C GLY A 412 -14.44 -4.91 -9.36
N PHE A 413 -13.13 -5.01 -9.60
CA PHE A 413 -12.38 -3.95 -10.28
C PHE A 413 -12.61 -3.94 -11.81
N PRO A 414 -12.71 -2.77 -12.46
CA PRO A 414 -13.04 -2.64 -13.88
C PRO A 414 -11.83 -2.90 -14.78
N LEU A 415 -11.51 -4.17 -15.00
CA LEU A 415 -10.31 -4.58 -15.76
C LEU A 415 -10.43 -4.37 -17.29
N ASN A 416 -11.63 -4.44 -17.86
CA ASN A 416 -11.83 -4.49 -19.32
C ASN A 416 -11.50 -3.18 -20.06
N ASN A 417 -11.50 -2.03 -19.36
CA ASN A 417 -11.20 -0.72 -19.93
C ASN A 417 -10.08 0.01 -19.17
N LEU A 418 -9.29 -0.74 -18.40
CA LEU A 418 -8.27 -0.18 -17.52
C LEU A 418 -7.26 0.68 -18.29
N THR A 419 -6.90 0.29 -19.52
CA THR A 419 -5.98 1.04 -20.38
C THR A 419 -6.42 2.49 -20.64
N LYS A 420 -7.73 2.79 -20.58
CA LYS A 420 -8.31 4.12 -20.80
C LYS A 420 -8.43 4.97 -19.51
N GLU A 421 -8.35 4.36 -18.34
CA GLU A 421 -8.49 5.06 -17.05
C GLU A 421 -7.38 6.10 -16.84
N GLY A 422 -7.72 7.27 -16.27
CA GLY A 422 -6.83 8.41 -16.11
C GLY A 422 -6.48 9.16 -17.41
N GLY A 423 -7.09 8.77 -18.54
CA GLY A 423 -6.93 9.47 -19.82
C GLY A 423 -5.53 9.42 -20.43
N VAL A 424 -4.71 8.44 -20.03
CA VAL A 424 -3.35 8.18 -20.55
C VAL A 424 -3.24 6.72 -20.98
N LEU A 425 -2.56 6.43 -22.09
CA LEU A 425 -2.38 5.06 -22.56
C LEU A 425 -1.16 4.43 -21.87
N PHE A 426 -1.41 3.46 -20.99
CA PHE A 426 -0.36 2.64 -20.36
C PHE A 426 -0.83 1.19 -20.37
N PRO A 427 -0.52 0.42 -21.43
CA PRO A 427 -1.18 -0.86 -21.70
C PRO A 427 -0.88 -1.97 -20.68
N ASN A 428 0.32 -1.97 -20.10
CA ASN A 428 0.77 -2.99 -19.15
C ASN A 428 0.97 -2.35 -17.77
N GLY A 429 0.64 -3.07 -16.69
CA GLY A 429 0.94 -2.68 -15.29
C GLY A 429 0.14 -1.50 -14.70
N LYS A 430 -0.73 -0.83 -15.44
CA LYS A 430 -1.66 0.14 -14.82
C LYS A 430 -2.57 -0.58 -13.82
N LYS A 431 -2.69 -0.05 -12.59
CA LYS A 431 -3.64 -0.55 -11.60
C LYS A 431 -4.97 0.24 -11.63
N PRO A 432 -6.12 -0.40 -11.34
CA PRO A 432 -7.43 0.26 -11.31
C PRO A 432 -7.55 1.26 -10.17
N GLU A 433 -8.09 2.46 -10.41
CA GLU A 433 -8.27 3.46 -9.35
C GLU A 433 -9.14 2.96 -8.18
N LEU A 434 -10.15 2.14 -8.45
CA LEU A 434 -11.00 1.53 -7.42
C LEU A 434 -10.22 0.61 -6.46
N LEU A 435 -9.14 -0.04 -6.92
CA LEU A 435 -8.28 -0.83 -6.05
C LEU A 435 -7.50 0.08 -5.10
N LEU A 436 -6.90 1.14 -5.63
CA LEU A 436 -6.14 2.10 -4.84
C LEU A 436 -7.04 2.88 -3.89
N GLN A 437 -8.29 3.17 -4.28
CA GLN A 437 -9.27 3.81 -3.41
C GLN A 437 -9.48 2.97 -2.15
N ARG A 438 -9.79 1.68 -2.35
CA ARG A 438 -9.97 0.73 -1.25
C ARG A 438 -8.77 0.69 -0.32
N ILE A 439 -7.55 0.59 -0.88
CA ILE A 439 -6.31 0.53 -0.10
C ILE A 439 -6.12 1.82 0.72
N ILE A 440 -6.26 2.98 0.09
CA ILE A 440 -6.02 4.29 0.71
C ILE A 440 -7.07 4.56 1.80
N GLU A 441 -8.35 4.31 1.56
CA GLU A 441 -9.42 4.53 2.55
C GLU A 441 -9.30 3.59 3.76
N ILE A 442 -8.87 2.35 3.56
CA ILE A 442 -8.63 1.38 4.64
C ILE A 442 -7.45 1.77 5.54
N ALA A 443 -6.42 2.39 4.96
CA ALA A 443 -5.12 2.59 5.59
C ALA A 443 -4.84 4.02 6.08
N THR A 444 -5.56 5.02 5.59
CA THR A 444 -5.24 6.45 5.80
C THR A 444 -6.48 7.29 6.06
N ASP A 445 -6.29 8.43 6.71
CA ASP A 445 -7.29 9.50 6.81
C ASP A 445 -6.95 10.67 5.86
N GLU A 446 -7.84 11.66 5.75
CA GLU A 446 -7.55 12.88 4.97
C GLU A 446 -6.31 13.60 5.53
N GLY A 447 -5.48 14.15 4.64
CA GLY A 447 -4.23 14.82 5.00
C GLY A 447 -3.03 13.90 5.26
N ASP A 448 -3.23 12.58 5.45
CA ASP A 448 -2.12 11.64 5.58
C ASP A 448 -1.26 11.56 4.31
N LEU A 449 0.02 11.20 4.49
CA LEU A 449 1.00 11.09 3.41
C LEU A 449 1.08 9.68 2.84
N VAL A 450 0.87 9.56 1.53
CA VAL A 450 1.00 8.32 0.73
C VAL A 450 2.27 8.39 -0.12
N LEU A 451 3.08 7.34 -0.12
CA LEU A 451 4.28 7.25 -0.96
C LEU A 451 4.20 6.02 -1.88
N ASP A 452 4.49 6.24 -3.16
CA ASP A 452 4.63 5.21 -4.19
C ASP A 452 5.91 5.47 -4.99
N PHE A 453 6.90 4.59 -4.84
CA PHE A 453 8.19 4.70 -5.54
C PHE A 453 8.36 3.73 -6.72
N PHE A 454 7.24 3.11 -7.12
CA PHE A 454 7.06 2.40 -8.38
C PHE A 454 5.87 3.02 -9.12
N SER A 455 5.86 4.35 -9.21
CA SER A 455 4.65 5.11 -9.51
C SER A 455 4.03 4.74 -10.86
N GLY A 456 4.82 4.31 -11.86
CA GLY A 456 4.32 3.90 -13.16
C GLY A 456 3.40 4.95 -13.75
N SER A 457 2.18 4.56 -14.11
CA SER A 457 1.16 5.48 -14.65
C SER A 457 0.61 6.55 -13.69
N GLY A 458 1.05 6.58 -12.42
CA GLY A 458 0.62 7.57 -11.42
C GLY A 458 -0.75 7.30 -10.80
N THR A 459 -1.27 6.07 -10.86
CA THR A 459 -2.60 5.73 -10.31
C THR A 459 -2.68 6.05 -8.81
N THR A 460 -1.68 5.66 -8.02
CA THR A 460 -1.69 5.86 -6.56
C THR A 460 -1.77 7.33 -6.20
N ALA A 461 -0.92 8.16 -6.81
CA ALA A 461 -0.94 9.61 -6.62
C ALA A 461 -2.26 10.25 -7.09
N ALA A 462 -2.80 9.83 -8.25
CA ALA A 462 -4.08 10.32 -8.73
C ALA A 462 -5.22 10.06 -7.73
N VAL A 463 -5.29 8.85 -7.17
CA VAL A 463 -6.33 8.47 -6.21
C VAL A 463 -6.11 9.13 -4.85
N ALA A 464 -4.88 9.15 -4.34
CA ALA A 464 -4.55 9.85 -3.11
C ALA A 464 -4.94 11.33 -3.19
N HIS A 465 -4.66 11.98 -4.32
CA HIS A 465 -5.06 13.37 -4.57
C HIS A 465 -6.59 13.54 -4.52
N LYS A 466 -7.34 12.73 -5.27
CA LYS A 466 -8.82 12.79 -5.31
C LYS A 466 -9.47 12.54 -3.94
N LEU A 467 -8.79 11.80 -3.07
CA LEU A 467 -9.21 11.50 -1.70
C LEU A 467 -8.67 12.49 -0.67
N GLY A 468 -7.99 13.57 -1.06
CA GLY A 468 -7.50 14.59 -0.12
C GLY A 468 -6.32 14.14 0.75
N ARG A 469 -5.51 13.18 0.28
CA ARG A 469 -4.23 12.79 0.92
C ARG A 469 -3.08 13.56 0.28
N LYS A 470 -2.01 13.77 1.04
CA LYS A 470 -0.72 14.19 0.46
C LYS A 470 -0.06 12.99 -0.20
N TRP A 471 0.70 13.21 -1.26
CA TRP A 471 1.39 12.11 -1.93
C TRP A 471 2.78 12.48 -2.44
N ILE A 472 3.61 11.44 -2.51
CA ILE A 472 4.91 11.44 -3.17
C ILE A 472 4.93 10.27 -4.14
N ALA A 473 5.24 10.56 -5.40
CA ALA A 473 5.39 9.59 -6.47
C ALA A 473 6.81 9.66 -7.02
N ILE A 474 7.49 8.52 -7.14
CA ILE A 474 8.81 8.42 -7.77
C ILE A 474 8.74 7.49 -8.97
N GLU A 475 9.26 7.94 -10.10
CA GLU A 475 9.41 7.15 -11.32
C GLU A 475 10.73 7.47 -12.00
N GLN A 476 11.44 6.45 -12.47
CA GLN A 476 12.77 6.57 -13.06
C GLN A 476 12.70 6.77 -14.57
N MET A 477 11.70 6.18 -15.20
CA MET A 477 11.62 6.04 -16.65
C MET A 477 11.15 7.32 -17.32
N ASP A 478 11.66 7.58 -18.54
CA ASP A 478 11.37 8.80 -19.29
C ASP A 478 9.87 8.98 -19.62
N TYR A 479 9.06 7.91 -19.60
CA TYR A 479 7.61 8.01 -19.80
C TYR A 479 6.90 8.80 -18.69
N ILE A 480 7.54 9.06 -17.55
CA ILE A 480 7.00 9.87 -16.45
C ILE A 480 6.46 11.22 -16.96
N ASP A 481 7.13 11.82 -17.93
CA ASP A 481 6.79 13.12 -18.50
C ASP A 481 5.49 13.07 -19.32
N GLU A 482 5.33 12.03 -20.13
CA GLU A 482 4.20 11.91 -21.05
C GLU A 482 2.98 11.22 -20.41
N ILE A 483 3.20 10.36 -19.41
CA ILE A 483 2.16 9.50 -18.82
C ILE A 483 1.80 9.98 -17.41
N THR A 484 2.72 9.86 -16.46
CA THR A 484 2.47 10.11 -15.03
C THR A 484 2.13 11.59 -14.78
N LYS A 485 2.99 12.48 -15.26
CA LYS A 485 2.85 13.93 -15.15
C LYS A 485 1.58 14.41 -15.87
N THR A 486 1.32 13.93 -17.09
CA THR A 486 0.09 14.25 -17.84
C THR A 486 -1.18 13.82 -17.10
N ARG A 487 -1.21 12.61 -16.54
CA ARG A 487 -2.35 12.14 -15.74
C ARG A 487 -2.59 13.05 -14.54
N LEU A 488 -1.56 13.39 -13.79
CA LEU A 488 -1.68 14.21 -12.58
C LEU A 488 -2.13 15.64 -12.89
N LYS A 489 -1.68 16.24 -14.00
CA LYS A 489 -2.23 17.51 -14.50
C LYS A 489 -3.73 17.42 -14.78
N ARG A 490 -4.20 16.33 -15.39
CA ARG A 490 -5.64 16.11 -15.63
C ARG A 490 -6.43 15.98 -14.33
N VAL A 491 -5.85 15.34 -13.30
CA VAL A 491 -6.46 15.25 -11.97
C VAL A 491 -6.64 16.63 -11.36
N ILE A 492 -5.59 17.47 -11.36
CA ILE A 492 -5.68 18.87 -10.91
C ILE A 492 -6.77 19.64 -11.66
N ASN A 493 -6.87 19.43 -12.99
CA ASN A 493 -7.86 20.08 -13.84
C ASN A 493 -9.29 19.49 -13.72
N GLY A 494 -9.52 18.52 -12.84
CA GLY A 494 -10.86 17.98 -12.58
C GLY A 494 -11.35 16.95 -13.59
N GLU A 495 -10.49 16.02 -14.01
CA GLU A 495 -10.93 14.91 -14.88
C GLU A 495 -12.06 14.07 -14.27
N ASP A 496 -12.93 13.51 -15.13
CA ASP A 496 -14.14 12.78 -14.73
C ASP A 496 -14.01 11.24 -14.81
N GLY A 497 -12.79 10.73 -15.04
CA GLY A 497 -12.47 9.31 -15.13
C GLY A 497 -12.25 8.61 -13.78
N GLY A 498 -12.18 7.27 -13.80
CA GLY A 498 -11.90 6.44 -12.63
C GLY A 498 -12.86 6.70 -11.46
N ILE A 499 -12.34 7.05 -10.29
CA ILE A 499 -13.16 7.28 -9.09
C ILE A 499 -13.74 8.70 -8.99
N SER A 500 -13.44 9.60 -9.93
CA SER A 500 -13.77 11.04 -9.80
C SER A 500 -15.26 11.28 -9.51
N LYS A 501 -16.16 10.57 -10.19
CA LYS A 501 -17.61 10.70 -9.96
C LYS A 501 -18.06 10.13 -8.61
N LEU A 502 -17.39 9.10 -8.11
CA LEU A 502 -17.72 8.48 -6.82
C LEU A 502 -17.39 9.40 -5.65
N VAL A 503 -16.32 10.18 -5.78
CA VAL A 503 -15.84 11.10 -4.74
C VAL A 503 -16.22 12.56 -5.01
N ASN A 504 -17.05 12.83 -6.02
CA ASN A 504 -17.43 14.17 -6.47
C ASN A 504 -16.22 15.09 -6.73
N TRP A 505 -15.18 14.56 -7.36
CA TRP A 505 -13.97 15.32 -7.70
C TRP A 505 -14.26 16.36 -8.80
N ASN A 506 -13.86 17.61 -8.56
CA ASN A 506 -14.04 18.73 -9.50
C ASN A 506 -12.71 19.43 -9.85
N GLY A 507 -11.58 18.82 -9.49
CA GLY A 507 -10.25 19.44 -9.64
C GLY A 507 -9.84 20.27 -8.42
N GLY A 508 -8.60 20.73 -8.43
CA GLY A 508 -7.97 21.44 -7.33
C GLY A 508 -6.58 20.91 -6.99
N GLY A 509 -5.98 21.51 -5.97
CA GLY A 509 -4.67 21.13 -5.45
C GLY A 509 -3.51 21.46 -6.40
N SER A 510 -2.36 20.89 -6.06
CA SER A 510 -1.08 21.24 -6.65
C SER A 510 -0.07 20.10 -6.48
N PHE A 511 0.97 20.10 -7.31
CA PHE A 511 2.17 19.28 -7.11
C PHE A 511 3.42 19.96 -7.67
N VAL A 512 4.56 19.63 -7.08
CA VAL A 512 5.89 20.01 -7.56
C VAL A 512 6.50 18.80 -8.25
N TYR A 513 6.94 19.00 -9.49
CA TYR A 513 7.79 18.07 -10.20
C TYR A 513 9.24 18.52 -10.10
N PHE A 514 10.15 17.58 -9.90
CA PHE A 514 11.59 17.82 -10.03
C PHE A 514 12.31 16.51 -10.35
N GLU A 515 13.57 16.62 -10.72
CA GLU A 515 14.43 15.49 -11.05
C GLU A 515 15.62 15.44 -10.11
N LEU A 516 16.16 14.25 -9.86
CA LEU A 516 17.51 14.14 -9.30
C LEU A 516 18.50 14.55 -10.38
N LYS A 517 19.41 15.49 -10.07
CA LYS A 517 20.38 16.01 -11.04
C LYS A 517 21.30 14.87 -11.51
N ARG A 518 21.07 14.43 -12.74
CA ARG A 518 21.92 13.44 -13.42
C ARG A 518 23.33 14.01 -13.57
N TYR A 519 24.32 13.19 -13.26
CA TYR A 519 25.72 13.49 -13.51
C TYR A 519 26.33 12.43 -14.41
N ASN A 520 27.00 11.40 -13.88
CA ASN A 520 27.52 10.32 -14.73
C ASN A 520 26.41 9.59 -15.51
N GLN A 521 25.16 9.61 -15.03
CA GLN A 521 24.02 9.11 -15.79
C GLN A 521 23.85 9.84 -17.13
N ALA A 522 24.10 11.15 -17.20
CA ALA A 522 24.00 11.91 -18.45
C ALA A 522 25.07 11.45 -19.48
N TYR A 523 26.28 11.13 -19.01
CA TYR A 523 27.31 10.52 -19.85
C TYR A 523 26.93 9.11 -20.30
N GLN A 524 26.35 8.28 -19.42
CA GLN A 524 25.87 6.95 -19.80
C GLN A 524 24.79 7.03 -20.89
N ASP A 525 23.78 7.88 -20.69
CA ASP A 525 22.70 8.09 -21.66
C ASP A 525 23.25 8.55 -23.01
N GLY A 526 24.22 9.48 -23.00
CA GLY A 526 24.92 9.96 -24.18
C GLY A 526 25.71 8.87 -24.91
N ILE A 527 26.47 8.04 -24.19
CA ILE A 527 27.24 6.92 -24.75
C ILE A 527 26.31 5.92 -25.43
N LEU A 528 25.20 5.58 -24.76
CA LEU A 528 24.22 4.61 -25.27
C LEU A 528 23.50 5.14 -26.52
N ALA A 529 23.12 6.42 -26.52
CA ALA A 529 22.45 7.07 -27.64
C ALA A 529 23.38 7.37 -28.84
N ALA A 530 24.69 7.41 -28.64
CA ALA A 530 25.64 7.71 -29.71
C ALA A 530 25.52 6.71 -30.88
N THR A 531 25.46 7.23 -32.09
CA THR A 531 25.33 6.45 -33.33
C THR A 531 26.63 6.42 -34.14
N SER A 532 27.62 7.21 -33.74
CA SER A 532 28.91 7.30 -34.44
C SER A 532 30.11 7.34 -33.49
N LYS A 533 31.28 6.96 -34.02
CA LYS A 533 32.55 7.01 -33.26
C LYS A 533 32.96 8.44 -32.90
N GLY A 534 32.66 9.42 -33.76
CA GLY A 534 32.99 10.83 -33.50
C GLY A 534 32.18 11.45 -32.36
N GLU A 535 30.92 11.02 -32.19
CA GLU A 535 30.11 11.38 -31.02
C GLU A 535 30.73 10.82 -29.73
N LEU A 536 31.14 9.54 -29.74
CA LEU A 536 31.83 8.93 -28.59
C LEU A 536 33.16 9.60 -28.27
N ASP A 537 33.94 9.98 -29.28
CA ASP A 537 35.21 10.67 -29.08
C ASP A 537 34.99 12.06 -28.43
N SER A 538 33.92 12.75 -28.83
CA SER A 538 33.53 14.04 -28.24
C SER A 538 33.07 13.87 -26.79
N LEU A 539 32.23 12.87 -26.51
CA LEU A 539 31.79 12.51 -25.16
C LEU A 539 32.96 12.13 -24.26
N TYR A 540 33.89 11.30 -24.75
CA TYR A 540 35.08 10.91 -24.00
C TYR A 540 35.92 12.12 -23.60
N ASN A 541 36.16 13.05 -24.52
CA ASN A 541 36.95 14.25 -24.23
C ASN A 541 36.34 15.10 -23.10
N GLU A 542 35.01 15.17 -23.05
CA GLU A 542 34.29 15.84 -21.98
C GLU A 542 34.36 15.05 -20.66
N MET A 543 34.09 13.73 -20.72
CA MET A 543 34.17 12.83 -19.56
C MET A 543 35.55 12.86 -18.92
N ALA A 544 36.61 12.84 -19.72
CA ALA A 544 38.00 12.80 -19.27
C ALA A 544 38.48 14.09 -18.59
N GLN A 545 37.65 15.13 -18.54
CA GLN A 545 37.92 16.37 -17.79
C GLN A 545 36.94 16.54 -16.62
N ASN A 546 35.68 16.14 -16.82
CA ASN A 546 34.60 16.53 -15.93
C ASN A 546 34.03 15.35 -15.15
N ALA A 547 33.82 14.19 -15.77
CA ALA A 547 33.15 13.05 -15.14
C ALA A 547 33.87 12.53 -13.89
N PHE A 548 33.11 11.88 -13.00
CA PHE A 548 33.71 11.02 -11.98
C PHE A 548 34.11 9.72 -12.66
N LEU A 549 35.42 9.47 -12.73
CA LEU A 549 35.98 8.24 -13.28
C LEU A 549 36.45 7.35 -12.13
N LYS A 550 36.46 6.04 -12.37
CA LYS A 550 36.95 5.07 -11.37
C LYS A 550 38.36 5.41 -10.91
N PHE A 551 38.62 5.27 -9.61
CA PHE A 551 39.89 5.70 -9.02
C PHE A 551 41.13 5.01 -9.60
N TRP A 552 40.96 3.80 -10.16
CA TRP A 552 42.04 3.03 -10.80
C TRP A 552 42.22 3.35 -12.29
N PHE A 553 41.39 4.21 -12.87
CA PHE A 553 41.51 4.59 -14.27
C PHE A 553 42.66 5.59 -14.46
N ASP A 554 43.70 5.18 -15.20
CA ASP A 554 44.74 6.10 -15.67
C ASP A 554 44.47 6.53 -17.11
N LYS A 555 44.18 7.83 -17.26
CA LYS A 555 43.93 8.47 -18.56
C LYS A 555 45.11 8.34 -19.52
N LYS A 556 46.35 8.46 -19.03
CA LYS A 556 47.55 8.45 -19.87
C LYS A 556 47.81 7.08 -20.49
N ASP A 557 47.48 6.02 -19.77
CA ASP A 557 47.62 4.65 -20.27
C ASP A 557 46.51 4.32 -21.26
N PHE A 558 45.27 4.75 -20.98
CA PHE A 558 44.14 4.57 -21.89
C PHE A 558 44.32 5.27 -23.25
N GLU A 559 44.81 6.51 -23.26
CA GLU A 559 45.02 7.28 -24.50
C GLU A 559 46.20 6.79 -25.34
N ARG A 560 47.10 5.99 -24.76
CA ARG A 560 48.28 5.41 -25.43
C ARG A 560 47.98 4.09 -26.13
N GLU A 561 46.92 3.40 -25.76
CA GLU A 561 46.57 2.16 -26.42
C GLU A 561 46.00 2.41 -27.83
N GLU A 562 46.70 1.92 -28.85
CA GLU A 562 46.20 1.85 -30.24
C GLU A 562 44.88 1.06 -30.35
N SER A 563 44.58 0.25 -29.33
CA SER A 563 43.41 -0.63 -29.18
C SER A 563 42.09 0.14 -29.20
N PHE A 564 41.94 1.24 -28.48
CA PHE A 564 40.67 1.96 -28.34
C PHE A 564 40.17 2.51 -29.68
N ARG A 565 41.10 3.04 -30.48
CA ARG A 565 40.78 3.58 -31.81
C ARG A 565 40.36 2.48 -32.78
N ALA A 566 40.84 1.25 -32.60
CA ALA A 566 40.51 0.09 -33.41
C ALA A 566 39.17 -0.58 -33.05
N LEU A 567 38.64 -0.35 -31.83
CA LEU A 567 37.38 -0.96 -31.36
C LEU A 567 36.16 -0.61 -32.23
N SER A 568 35.18 -1.51 -32.25
CA SER A 568 33.86 -1.28 -32.85
C SER A 568 33.09 -0.19 -32.08
N LEU A 569 32.00 0.33 -32.64
CA LEU A 569 31.17 1.33 -31.94
C LEU A 569 30.66 0.77 -30.60
N ASP A 570 30.14 -0.46 -30.62
CA ASP A 570 29.56 -1.11 -29.45
C ASP A 570 30.61 -1.43 -28.39
N ASP A 571 31.79 -1.92 -28.79
CA ASP A 571 32.89 -2.19 -27.85
C ASP A 571 33.40 -0.89 -27.19
N ARG A 572 33.43 0.22 -27.94
CA ARG A 572 33.77 1.53 -27.37
C ARG A 572 32.72 1.99 -26.37
N LYS A 573 31.42 1.80 -26.65
CA LYS A 573 30.35 2.13 -25.70
C LYS A 573 30.55 1.35 -24.40
N VAL A 574 30.74 0.03 -24.49
CA VAL A 574 30.96 -0.84 -23.32
C VAL A 574 32.16 -0.34 -22.51
N LEU A 575 33.28 -0.06 -23.18
CA LEU A 575 34.48 0.40 -22.48
C LEU A 575 34.28 1.75 -21.79
N LEU A 576 33.68 2.74 -22.47
CA LEU A 576 33.42 4.05 -21.89
C LEU A 576 32.47 3.98 -20.69
N LEU A 577 31.44 3.14 -20.76
CA LEU A 577 30.54 2.88 -19.63
C LEU A 577 31.31 2.31 -18.44
N GLN A 578 32.28 1.43 -18.68
CA GLN A 578 33.11 0.85 -17.62
C GLN A 578 34.03 1.85 -16.93
N LEU A 579 34.31 3.03 -17.52
CA LEU A 579 35.18 4.05 -16.93
C LEU A 579 34.47 4.92 -15.88
N LEU A 580 33.16 5.12 -16.05
CA LEU A 580 32.36 5.98 -15.19
C LEU A 580 32.23 5.37 -13.78
N ASP A 581 32.31 6.25 -12.78
CA ASP A 581 31.97 5.88 -11.41
C ASP A 581 30.45 5.83 -11.25
N GLU A 582 29.91 4.62 -11.07
CA GLU A 582 28.48 4.38 -10.90
C GLU A 582 27.95 4.84 -9.53
N ASN A 583 28.82 5.15 -8.57
CA ASN A 583 28.41 5.71 -7.28
C ASN A 583 27.93 7.17 -7.43
N GLN A 584 28.32 7.82 -8.52
CA GLN A 584 28.10 9.24 -8.82
C GLN A 584 27.26 9.44 -10.09
N LEU A 585 26.31 8.52 -10.34
CA LEU A 585 25.33 8.67 -11.43
C LEU A 585 24.49 9.94 -11.30
N TYR A 586 24.25 10.38 -10.07
CA TYR A 586 23.55 11.60 -9.70
C TYR A 586 24.46 12.44 -8.82
N LEU A 587 24.38 13.77 -8.95
CA LEU A 587 25.24 14.68 -8.21
C LEU A 587 24.80 14.73 -6.74
N ASN A 588 25.75 14.54 -5.82
CA ASN A 588 25.51 14.67 -4.38
C ASN A 588 25.32 16.13 -3.97
N HIS A 589 24.46 16.36 -2.98
CA HIS A 589 24.19 17.68 -2.41
C HIS A 589 25.47 18.31 -1.82
N ALA A 590 26.37 17.52 -1.24
CA ALA A 590 27.65 17.98 -0.70
C ALA A 590 28.57 18.61 -1.78
N ASP A 591 28.46 18.14 -3.02
CA ASP A 591 29.26 18.60 -4.15
C ASP A 591 28.62 19.80 -4.88
N MET A 592 27.41 20.21 -4.48
CA MET A 592 26.60 21.19 -5.22
C MET A 592 27.29 22.52 -5.49
N LEU A 593 28.13 22.99 -4.56
CA LEU A 593 28.80 24.28 -4.64
C LEU A 593 30.16 24.25 -5.36
N ASP A 594 30.65 23.07 -5.75
CA ASP A 594 31.85 23.00 -6.57
C ASP A 594 31.56 23.46 -8.00
N SER A 595 32.22 24.54 -8.39
CA SER A 595 32.15 25.16 -9.71
C SER A 595 32.37 24.19 -10.88
N LYS A 596 33.06 23.06 -10.66
CA LYS A 596 33.28 22.00 -11.65
C LYS A 596 31.97 21.42 -12.16
N PHE A 597 30.97 21.27 -11.30
CA PHE A 597 29.71 20.57 -11.62
C PHE A 597 28.66 21.45 -12.27
N LYS A 598 28.94 22.77 -12.43
CA LYS A 598 28.09 23.73 -13.15
C LYS A 598 26.63 23.69 -12.70
N VAL A 599 26.40 23.59 -11.40
CA VAL A 599 25.06 23.69 -10.82
C VAL A 599 24.56 25.13 -10.98
N THR A 600 23.33 25.31 -11.46
CA THR A 600 22.74 26.64 -11.67
C THR A 600 22.26 27.24 -10.35
N GLN A 601 22.09 28.56 -10.31
CA GLN A 601 21.54 29.24 -9.12
C GLN A 601 20.10 28.79 -8.81
N GLU A 602 19.33 28.41 -9.83
CA GLU A 602 17.98 27.86 -9.66
C GLU A 602 18.01 26.47 -9.02
N GLU A 603 18.93 25.60 -9.45
CA GLU A 603 19.15 24.27 -8.86
C GLU A 603 19.63 24.37 -7.40
N ILE A 604 20.54 25.30 -7.11
CA ILE A 604 20.99 25.59 -5.74
C ILE A 604 19.79 26.05 -4.89
N ALA A 605 19.03 27.04 -5.35
CA ALA A 605 17.89 27.57 -4.62
C ALA A 605 16.81 26.49 -4.38
N LEU A 606 16.52 25.64 -5.36
CA LEU A 606 15.58 24.53 -5.23
C LEU A 606 16.07 23.50 -4.18
N THR A 607 17.34 23.14 -4.26
CA THR A 607 17.96 22.14 -3.37
C THR A 607 18.02 22.66 -1.94
N ASP A 608 18.46 23.91 -1.75
CA ASP A 608 18.44 24.60 -0.44
C ASP A 608 17.01 24.77 0.09
N LYS A 609 16.01 24.97 -0.78
CA LYS A 609 14.61 25.06 -0.38
C LYS A 609 14.08 23.74 0.18
N PHE A 610 14.63 22.60 -0.25
CA PHE A 610 14.24 21.28 0.26
C PHE A 610 15.08 20.88 1.48
N TYR A 611 16.40 20.97 1.41
CA TYR A 611 17.32 20.49 2.45
C TYR A 611 17.67 21.53 3.51
N GLY A 612 17.46 22.82 3.21
CA GLY A 612 18.16 23.91 3.89
C GLY A 612 19.55 24.13 3.28
N ALA A 613 20.10 25.33 3.47
CA ALA A 613 21.47 25.61 3.03
C ALA A 613 22.47 24.65 3.70
N PRO A 614 23.48 24.14 2.97
CA PRO A 614 24.48 23.25 3.53
C PRO A 614 25.19 23.94 4.70
N ASN A 615 25.40 23.19 5.80
CA ASN A 615 26.25 23.65 6.90
C ASN A 615 27.69 23.75 6.36
N VAL A 616 28.17 24.97 6.11
CA VAL A 616 29.55 25.26 5.66
C VAL A 616 30.56 24.97 6.76
#